data_AF-H9FFZ3-F1
#
_entry.id   AF-H9FFZ3-F1
#
_cell.length_a   1.000
_cell.length_b   1.000
_cell.length_c   1.000
_cell.angle_alpha   90.00
_cell.angle_beta   90.00
_cell.angle_gamma   90.00
#
_symmetry.space_group_name_H-M   'P 1'
#
loop_
_entity.id
_entity.type
_entity.pdbx_description
1 polymer ?
#
loop_
_entity_poly.entity_id
_entity_poly.type
_entity_poly.pdbx_seq_one_letter_code
_entity_poly.pdbx_strand_id
1 'polypeptide(L)'
;IKYNNEAKHIKILTRDGFFHIAENRKFKSLMELVEYYKHHSLKEGFRTLDTTLQFPYKEPEHSTGQRVNRAGNSLLSPKVLGIAIARYDFCARDMRELSLLKGDVVKIYTKMSA
;
A
#
# COMPACT_ATOMS: atom_id res chain seq x y z
N ILE A 1 6.14 10.38 -3.06
CA ILE A 1 5.11 11.33 -3.55
C ILE A 1 5.30 11.47 -5.05
N LYS A 2 4.26 11.25 -5.86
CA LYS A 2 4.32 11.42 -7.32
C LYS A 2 3.92 12.86 -7.64
N TYR A 3 4.83 13.65 -8.23
CA TYR A 3 4.57 15.03 -8.63
C TYR A 3 5.28 15.31 -9.95
N ASN A 4 4.60 15.94 -10.91
CA ASN A 4 5.11 16.15 -12.28
C ASN A 4 5.70 14.89 -12.91
N ASN A 5 4.99 13.76 -12.77
CA ASN A 5 5.41 12.44 -13.25
C ASN A 5 6.72 11.88 -12.64
N GLU A 6 7.20 12.48 -11.56
CA GLU A 6 8.43 12.08 -10.86
C GLU A 6 8.15 11.64 -9.42
N ALA A 7 8.84 10.59 -8.98
CA ALA A 7 8.78 10.13 -7.60
C ALA A 7 9.71 10.95 -6.70
N LYS A 8 9.11 11.84 -5.90
CA LYS A 8 9.79 12.60 -4.84
C LYS A 8 9.76 11.83 -3.51
N HIS A 9 10.91 11.70 -2.88
CA HIS A 9 11.07 11.09 -1.55
C HIS A 9 11.28 12.19 -0.52
N ILE A 10 10.50 12.13 0.58
CA ILE A 10 10.62 13.07 1.69
C ILE A 10 10.91 12.25 2.94
N LYS A 11 11.96 12.63 3.67
CA LYS A 11 12.30 12.00 4.94
C LYS A 11 11.40 12.54 6.04
N ILE A 12 10.80 11.63 6.80
CA ILE A 12 10.12 11.99 8.05
C ILE A 12 11.15 11.98 9.16
N LEU A 13 11.31 13.12 9.83
CA LEU A 13 12.19 13.28 10.97
C LEU A 13 11.42 13.01 12.26
N THR A 14 12.08 12.35 13.22
CA THR A 14 11.53 12.09 14.55
C THR A 14 12.44 12.73 15.59
N ARG A 15 11.92 13.67 16.39
CA ARG A 15 12.66 14.35 17.45
C ARG A 15 11.72 14.70 18.60
N ASP A 16 12.16 14.48 19.83
CA ASP A 16 11.41 14.82 21.04
C ASP A 16 10.00 14.18 21.09
N GLY A 17 9.82 13.01 20.47
CA GLY A 17 8.51 12.34 20.36
C GLY A 17 7.57 12.89 19.28
N PHE A 18 8.03 13.83 18.45
CA PHE A 18 7.25 14.42 17.36
C PHE A 18 7.78 14.02 15.98
N PHE A 19 6.86 13.94 15.02
CA PHE A 19 7.11 13.70 13.60
C PHE A 19 7.03 15.01 12.82
N HIS A 20 7.94 15.23 11.87
CA HIS A 20 7.90 16.39 10.98
C HIS A 20 8.62 16.12 9.65
N ILE A 21 8.18 16.81 8.60
CA ILE A 21 8.88 16.87 7.30
C ILE A 21 9.47 18.26 7.01
N ALA A 22 9.02 19.28 7.75
CA ALA A 22 9.51 20.64 7.71
C ALA A 22 9.59 21.17 9.16
N GLU A 23 10.61 21.97 9.49
CA GLU A 23 10.88 22.37 10.88
C GLU A 23 9.79 23.23 11.51
N ASN A 24 9.00 23.90 10.68
CA ASN A 24 7.93 24.79 11.10
C ASN A 24 6.66 24.05 11.56
N ARG A 25 6.58 22.72 11.41
CA ARG A 25 5.40 21.97 11.84
C ARG A 25 5.70 20.58 12.38
N LYS A 26 5.22 20.31 13.59
CA LYS A 26 5.45 19.08 14.35
C LYS A 26 4.12 18.39 14.67
N PHE A 27 4.10 17.06 14.61
CA PHE A 27 2.92 16.23 14.80
C PHE A 27 3.16 15.18 15.87
N LYS A 28 2.13 14.81 16.63
CA LYS A 28 2.25 13.78 17.68
C LYS A 28 2.26 12.36 17.09
N SER A 29 1.75 12.19 15.87
CA SER A 29 1.74 10.91 15.17
C SER A 29 1.92 11.07 13.66
N LEU A 30 2.32 9.97 13.00
CA LEU A 30 2.35 9.90 11.54
C LEU A 30 0.97 10.12 10.91
N MET A 31 -0.10 9.67 11.57
CA MET A 31 -1.47 9.86 11.09
C MET A 31 -1.84 11.34 11.03
N GLU A 32 -1.54 12.11 12.08
CA GLU A 32 -1.78 13.56 12.09
C GLU A 32 -0.98 14.28 11.01
N LEU A 33 0.28 13.88 10.80
CA LEU A 33 1.12 14.42 9.74
C LEU A 33 0.50 14.19 8.35
N VAL A 34 0.09 12.95 8.07
CA VAL A 34 -0.53 12.60 6.79
C VAL A 34 -1.85 13.35 6.62
N GLU A 35 -2.70 13.38 7.65
CA GLU A 35 -4.00 14.04 7.61
C GLU A 35 -3.88 15.55 7.35
N TYR A 36 -2.88 16.19 7.96
CA TYR A 36 -2.62 17.60 7.72
C TYR A 36 -2.25 17.88 6.26
N TYR A 37 -1.28 17.14 5.71
CA TYR A 37 -0.81 17.35 4.35
C TYR A 37 -1.77 16.84 3.27
N LYS A 38 -2.91 16.23 3.64
CA LYS A 38 -4.03 16.05 2.70
C LYS A 38 -4.70 17.37 2.32
N HIS A 39 -4.74 18.31 3.26
CA HIS A 39 -5.43 19.59 3.11
C HIS A 39 -4.46 20.77 2.94
N HIS A 40 -3.18 20.58 3.26
CA HIS A 40 -2.16 21.61 3.24
C HIS A 40 -1.04 21.25 2.26
N SER A 41 -0.65 22.22 1.43
CA SER A 41 0.35 21.99 0.40
C SER A 41 1.74 21.78 0.99
N LEU A 42 2.49 20.85 0.40
CA LEU A 42 3.88 20.59 0.74
C LEU A 42 4.82 21.78 0.43
N LYS A 43 4.35 22.81 -0.30
CA LYS A 43 5.14 24.01 -0.61
C LYS A 43 5.65 24.77 0.62
N GLU A 44 4.99 24.59 1.77
CA GLU A 44 5.39 25.13 3.07
C GLU A 44 6.84 24.76 3.42
N GLY A 45 7.23 23.51 3.19
CA GLY A 45 8.60 23.02 3.43
C GLY A 45 9.43 22.84 2.16
N PHE A 46 8.77 22.64 1.02
CA PHE A 46 9.39 22.24 -0.23
C PHE A 46 8.88 23.12 -1.38
N ARG A 47 9.48 24.31 -1.56
CA ARG A 47 8.98 25.38 -2.45
C ARG A 47 8.60 24.94 -3.88
N THR A 48 9.23 23.90 -4.41
CA THR A 48 8.99 23.37 -5.77
C THR A 48 7.93 22.27 -5.82
N LEU A 49 7.34 21.89 -4.68
CA LEU A 49 6.41 20.78 -4.54
C LEU A 49 5.03 21.30 -4.07
N ASP A 50 4.36 22.07 -4.94
CA ASP A 50 3.01 22.58 -4.65
C ASP A 50 1.95 21.53 -4.95
N THR A 51 1.76 20.62 -4.00
CA THR A 51 0.73 19.56 -4.03
C THR A 51 0.35 19.13 -2.62
N THR A 52 -0.83 18.55 -2.48
CA THR A 52 -1.26 17.86 -1.26
C THR A 52 -1.14 16.33 -1.41
N LEU A 53 -1.22 15.61 -0.30
CA LEU A 53 -1.36 14.15 -0.29
C LEU A 53 -2.79 13.77 -0.67
N GLN A 54 -2.97 12.89 -1.66
CA GLN A 54 -4.30 12.50 -2.11
C GLN A 54 -4.51 11.00 -1.98
N PHE A 55 -3.78 10.22 -2.78
CA PHE A 55 -3.97 8.78 -2.90
C PHE A 55 -2.78 8.00 -2.33
N PRO A 56 -3.01 6.96 -1.51
CA PRO A 56 -1.96 6.03 -1.10
C PRO A 56 -1.33 5.31 -2.30
N TYR A 57 -0.01 5.20 -2.34
CA TYR A 57 0.75 4.60 -3.45
C TYR A 57 0.45 3.10 -3.73
N LYS A 58 -0.28 2.41 -2.86
CA LYS A 58 -0.63 0.98 -3.01
C LYS A 58 -2.11 0.73 -3.28
N GLU A 59 -2.94 1.77 -3.36
CA GLU A 59 -4.24 1.59 -3.97
C GLU A 59 -4.00 1.47 -5.48
N PRO A 60 -4.50 0.40 -6.15
CA PRO A 60 -4.38 0.32 -7.59
C PRO A 60 -5.01 1.60 -8.15
N GLU A 61 -4.20 2.41 -8.84
CA GLU A 61 -4.66 3.63 -9.50
C GLU A 61 -5.99 3.29 -10.19
N HIS A 62 -7.03 4.04 -9.82
CA HIS A 62 -8.35 4.01 -10.46
C HIS A 62 -8.13 4.36 -11.93
N SER A 63 -7.70 3.36 -12.69
CA SER A 63 -7.50 3.39 -14.12
C SER A 63 -8.90 3.59 -14.66
N THR A 64 -9.23 4.84 -14.93
CA THR A 64 -10.45 5.29 -15.57
C THR A 64 -10.56 4.58 -16.91
N GLY A 65 -11.15 3.38 -16.95
CA GLY A 65 -11.29 2.69 -18.22
C GLY A 65 -11.70 1.21 -18.29
N GLN A 66 -11.84 0.43 -17.21
CA GLN A 66 -12.31 -0.97 -17.37
C GLN A 66 -13.41 -1.38 -16.39
N ARG A 67 -14.63 -1.10 -16.84
CA ARG A 67 -15.80 -1.99 -16.91
C ARG A 67 -15.88 -3.17 -15.92
N VAL A 68 -16.94 -3.08 -15.10
CA VAL A 68 -17.93 -4.12 -14.80
C VAL A 68 -17.49 -5.29 -13.89
N ASN A 69 -18.24 -5.43 -12.79
CA ASN A 69 -18.37 -6.61 -11.90
C ASN A 69 -17.27 -6.86 -10.85
N ARG A 70 -17.48 -6.37 -9.61
CA ARG A 70 -18.04 -7.17 -8.49
C ARG A 70 -17.98 -6.40 -7.16
N ALA A 71 -19.01 -6.62 -6.37
CA ALA A 71 -19.27 -6.05 -5.06
C ALA A 71 -18.18 -6.39 -4.02
N GLY A 72 -17.96 -5.45 -3.09
CA GLY A 72 -17.44 -5.73 -1.75
C GLY A 72 -15.92 -5.76 -1.61
N ASN A 73 -15.26 -4.61 -1.69
CA ASN A 73 -13.85 -4.47 -1.28
C ASN A 73 -13.73 -4.56 0.25
N SER A 74 -13.55 -5.77 0.77
CA SER A 74 -12.96 -5.96 2.09
C SER A 74 -11.49 -5.54 2.02
N LEU A 75 -11.14 -4.44 2.70
CA LEU A 75 -9.77 -3.91 2.87
C LEU A 75 -8.75 -4.94 3.39
N LEU A 76 -9.20 -6.14 3.79
CA LEU A 76 -8.40 -7.19 4.40
C LEU A 76 -8.27 -8.46 3.53
N SER A 77 -8.97 -8.56 2.40
CA SER A 77 -8.84 -9.71 1.51
C SER A 77 -7.90 -9.39 0.35
N PRO A 78 -6.68 -9.99 0.29
CA PRO A 78 -5.78 -9.77 -0.83
C PRO A 78 -6.43 -10.18 -2.16
N LYS A 79 -6.06 -9.49 -3.24
CA LYS A 79 -6.56 -9.79 -4.58
C LYS A 79 -6.09 -11.18 -5.00
N VAL A 80 -7.04 -12.06 -5.36
CA VAL A 80 -6.74 -13.39 -5.87
C VAL A 80 -6.19 -13.28 -7.29
N LEU A 81 -4.99 -13.80 -7.54
CA LEU A 81 -4.36 -13.89 -8.86
C LEU A 81 -4.89 -15.08 -9.67
N GLY A 82 -5.27 -16.16 -9.00
CA GLY A 82 -5.80 -17.36 -9.63
C GLY A 82 -6.23 -18.44 -8.64
N ILE A 83 -6.76 -19.53 -9.16
CA ILE A 83 -7.12 -20.73 -8.40
C ILE A 83 -6.28 -21.90 -8.91
N ALA A 84 -5.78 -22.74 -8.01
CA ALA A 84 -5.07 -23.96 -8.35
C ALA A 84 -5.65 -25.16 -7.59
N ILE A 85 -5.37 -26.36 -8.09
CA ILE A 85 -5.75 -27.62 -7.45
C ILE A 85 -4.46 -28.37 -7.08
N ALA A 86 -4.33 -28.76 -5.82
CA ALA A 86 -3.21 -29.55 -5.35
C ALA A 86 -3.21 -30.92 -6.04
N ARG A 87 -2.10 -31.27 -6.70
CA ARG A 87 -1.96 -32.55 -7.41
C ARG A 87 -1.49 -33.69 -6.51
N TYR A 88 -0.89 -33.35 -5.38
CA TYR A 88 -0.30 -34.26 -4.40
C TYR A 88 -0.52 -33.70 -3.00
N ASP A 89 -0.38 -34.57 -2.00
CA ASP A 89 -0.33 -34.16 -0.60
C ASP A 89 0.99 -33.44 -0.32
N PHE A 90 0.95 -32.46 0.57
CA PHE A 90 2.11 -31.71 1.04
C PHE A 90 1.96 -31.37 2.51
N CYS A 91 2.97 -31.68 3.32
CA CYS A 91 3.02 -31.28 4.73
C CYS A 91 3.87 -30.02 4.86
N ALA A 92 3.30 -28.95 5.42
CA ALA A 92 4.04 -27.73 5.74
C ALA A 92 5.21 -28.04 6.68
N ARG A 93 6.37 -27.46 6.37
CA ARG A 93 7.59 -27.64 7.17
C ARG A 93 7.73 -26.62 8.29
N ASP A 94 7.11 -25.46 8.12
CA ASP A 94 7.07 -24.38 9.10
C ASP A 94 5.80 -23.51 8.94
N MET A 95 5.70 -22.43 9.73
CA MET A 95 4.55 -21.53 9.76
C MET A 95 4.37 -20.66 8.50
N ARG A 96 5.30 -20.70 7.53
CA ARG A 96 5.23 -19.96 6.26
C ARG A 96 4.67 -20.80 5.12
N GLU A 97 4.49 -22.10 5.34
CA GLU A 97 3.97 -23.04 4.35
C GLU A 97 2.55 -23.48 4.71
N LEU A 98 1.79 -23.88 3.69
CA LEU A 98 0.44 -24.41 3.85
C LEU A 98 0.46 -25.92 3.56
N SER A 99 -0.05 -26.72 4.49
CA SER A 99 -0.29 -28.15 4.23
C SER A 99 -1.46 -28.32 3.27
N LEU A 100 -1.33 -29.23 2.31
CA LEU A 100 -2.31 -29.49 1.26
C LEU A 100 -2.59 -30.97 1.16
N LEU A 101 -3.83 -31.32 0.84
CA LEU A 101 -4.21 -32.65 0.37
C LEU A 101 -4.46 -32.61 -1.13
N LYS A 102 -4.20 -33.73 -1.80
CA LYS A 102 -4.51 -33.91 -3.22
C LYS A 102 -6.00 -33.65 -3.46
N GLY A 103 -6.27 -32.72 -4.36
CA GLY A 103 -7.62 -32.26 -4.69
C GLY A 103 -8.01 -30.93 -4.05
N ASP A 104 -7.22 -30.42 -3.08
CA ASP A 104 -7.50 -29.13 -2.45
C ASP A 104 -7.50 -27.99 -3.48
N VAL A 105 -8.53 -27.14 -3.41
CA VAL A 105 -8.68 -25.94 -4.23
C VAL A 105 -8.11 -24.75 -3.46
N VAL A 106 -7.03 -24.16 -3.96
CA VAL A 106 -6.32 -23.05 -3.30
C VAL A 106 -6.38 -21.76 -4.10
N LYS A 107 -6.45 -20.63 -3.39
CA LYS A 107 -6.35 -19.29 -3.98
C LYS A 107 -4.88 -18.86 -4.01
N ILE A 108 -4.40 -18.48 -5.18
CA ILE A 108 -3.06 -17.92 -5.38
C ILE A 108 -3.15 -16.40 -5.21
N TYR A 109 -2.41 -15.84 -4.26
CA TYR A 109 -2.34 -14.39 -4.02
C TYR A 109 -1.04 -13.76 -4.54
N THR A 110 0.03 -14.54 -4.66
CA THR A 110 1.34 -14.10 -5.16
C THR A 110 2.01 -15.23 -5.94
N LYS A 111 2.85 -14.88 -6.92
CA LYS A 111 3.69 -15.83 -7.66
C LYS A 111 5.10 -15.26 -7.71
N MET A 112 6.08 -16.02 -7.22
CA MET A 112 7.49 -15.68 -7.39
C MET A 112 7.94 -16.25 -8.73
N SER A 113 8.50 -15.42 -9.62
CA SER A 113 9.20 -15.91 -10.81
C SER A 113 10.57 -16.42 -10.40
N ALA A 114 11.00 -17.53 -11.01
CA ALA A 114 12.34 -18.09 -10.86
C ALA A 114 13.38 -17.22 -11.59
#